data_AF-A0A8D8RGX0-F1
#
_entry.id   AF-A0A8D8RGX0-F1
#
_cell.length_a   1.000
_cell.length_b   1.000
_cell.length_c   1.000
_cell.angle_alpha   90.00
_cell.angle_beta   90.00
_cell.angle_gamma   90.00
#
_symmetry.space_group_name_H-M   'P 1'
#
loop_
_entity.id
_entity.type
_entity.pdbx_description
1 polymer ?
#
loop_
_entity_poly.entity_id
_entity_poly.type
_entity_poly.pdbx_seq_one_letter_code
_entity_poly.pdbx_strand_id
1 'polypeptide(L)'
;MRIVRYRARKGGRGAVRYRAREGGIGGERVTVRHRAREGGIVGERVTVRHRAREGGIVGERVTVRHRAREGGIVGERVTVRHRAREGGIVGERVTVRHRAREGGIVGERVTVR
;
A
#
# COMPACT_ATOMS: atom_id res chain seq x y z
N MET A 1 -20.31 -16.00 4.32
CA MET A 1 -19.17 -15.09 4.00
C MET A 1 -19.24 -13.90 4.94
N ARG A 2 -18.28 -13.71 5.87
CA ARG A 2 -18.30 -12.55 6.78
C ARG A 2 -17.84 -11.30 6.02
N ILE A 3 -18.80 -10.47 5.62
CA ILE A 3 -18.53 -9.11 5.14
C ILE A 3 -18.27 -8.26 6.38
N VAL A 4 -17.01 -8.02 6.71
CA VAL A 4 -16.68 -7.02 7.72
C VAL A 4 -16.70 -5.66 7.02
N ARG A 5 -17.86 -4.99 7.01
CA ARG A 5 -17.94 -3.59 6.61
C ARG A 5 -17.29 -2.77 7.72
N TYR A 6 -16.24 -2.02 7.41
CA TYR A 6 -15.67 -1.08 8.37
C TYR A 6 -16.15 0.33 8.05
N ARG A 7 -16.81 0.97 9.01
CA ARG A 7 -17.07 2.42 9.02
C ARG A 7 -15.73 3.11 9.31
N ALA A 8 -15.27 3.98 8.42
CA ALA A 8 -14.06 4.77 8.62
C ALA A 8 -14.14 5.50 9.98
N ARG A 9 -13.28 5.15 10.94
CA ARG A 9 -13.12 5.95 12.16
C ARG A 9 -12.17 7.09 11.84
N LYS A 10 -12.69 8.32 11.72
CA LYS A 10 -11.85 9.53 11.73
C LYS A 10 -11.14 9.58 13.09
N GLY A 11 -9.80 9.62 13.06
CA GLY A 11 -8.97 9.97 14.21
C GLY A 11 -8.56 8.82 15.15
N GLY A 12 -7.73 7.87 14.70
CA GLY A 12 -7.07 6.95 15.64
C GLY A 12 -6.18 5.89 14.98
N ARG A 13 -5.12 5.48 15.69
CA ARG A 13 -4.19 4.41 15.32
C ARG A 13 -4.95 3.13 14.96
N GLY A 14 -4.98 2.76 13.68
CA GLY A 14 -5.73 1.60 13.18
C GLY A 14 -4.83 0.41 12.88
N ALA A 15 -4.99 -0.70 13.60
CA ALA A 15 -4.41 -2.00 13.25
C ALA A 15 -5.53 -2.92 12.72
N VAL A 16 -5.50 -3.25 11.42
CA VAL A 16 -6.58 -4.03 10.78
C VAL A 16 -6.06 -5.37 10.26
N ARG A 17 -6.74 -6.47 10.61
CA ARG A 17 -6.50 -7.82 10.09
C ARG A 17 -7.80 -8.41 9.56
N TYR A 18 -7.87 -8.72 8.26
CA TYR A 18 -9.05 -9.33 7.65
C TYR A 18 -8.67 -10.16 6.39
N ARG A 19 -9.66 -10.83 5.79
CA ARG A 19 -9.63 -11.41 4.44
C ARG A 19 -10.95 -11.02 3.78
N ALA A 20 -10.91 -10.23 2.71
CA ALA A 20 -12.11 -9.75 2.04
C ALA A 20 -11.94 -9.81 0.52
N ARG A 21 -13.05 -9.78 -0.22
CA ARG A 21 -13.02 -9.59 -1.67
C ARG A 21 -12.60 -8.14 -1.98
N GLU A 22 -13.24 -7.17 -1.34
CA GLU A 22 -12.95 -5.73 -1.45
C GLU A 22 -12.81 -5.07 -0.07
N GLY A 23 -12.08 -3.94 0.01
CA GLY A 23 -12.04 -3.11 1.21
C GLY A 23 -11.03 -1.96 1.15
N GLY A 24 -11.36 -0.84 1.81
CA GLY A 24 -10.50 0.34 1.97
C GLY A 24 -10.22 0.68 3.43
N ILE A 25 -9.05 1.25 3.73
CA ILE A 25 -8.64 1.60 5.10
C ILE A 25 -8.04 3.02 5.12
N GLY A 26 -8.53 3.86 6.04
CA GLY A 26 -8.12 5.27 6.17
C GLY A 26 -7.78 5.65 7.61
N GLY A 27 -6.77 6.51 7.81
CA GLY A 27 -6.48 7.13 9.11
C GLY A 27 -5.08 7.77 9.18
N GLU A 28 -4.79 8.55 10.24
CA GLU A 28 -3.49 9.21 10.44
C GLU A 28 -2.33 8.18 10.48
N ARG A 29 -2.53 7.07 11.23
CA ARG A 29 -1.58 5.96 11.31
C ARG A 29 -2.27 4.64 11.03
N VAL A 30 -1.90 4.01 9.93
CA VAL A 30 -2.55 2.80 9.41
C VAL A 30 -1.55 1.66 9.36
N THR A 31 -1.83 0.59 10.10
CA THR A 31 -1.07 -0.66 10.07
C THR A 31 -1.95 -1.82 9.63
N VAL A 32 -1.61 -2.47 8.51
CA VAL A 32 -2.51 -3.44 7.88
C VAL A 32 -1.81 -4.76 7.58
N ARG A 33 -2.46 -5.85 7.98
CA ARG A 33 -2.10 -7.22 7.55
C ARG A 33 -3.34 -7.88 6.93
N HIS A 34 -3.38 -7.99 5.61
CA HIS A 34 -4.58 -8.45 4.90
C HIS A 34 -4.27 -9.22 3.61
N ARG A 35 -5.27 -9.96 3.11
CA ARG A 35 -5.33 -10.47 1.74
C ARG A 35 -6.68 -10.07 1.10
N ALA A 36 -6.60 -9.27 0.03
CA ALA A 36 -7.75 -8.83 -0.77
C ALA A 36 -7.80 -9.49 -2.14
N ARG A 37 -8.93 -9.34 -2.85
CA ARG A 37 -8.89 -9.31 -4.31
C ARG A 37 -8.53 -7.89 -4.76
N GLU A 38 -9.24 -6.90 -4.26
CA GLU A 38 -9.08 -5.47 -4.51
C GLU A 38 -9.06 -4.68 -3.19
N GLY A 39 -8.28 -3.60 -3.12
CA GLY A 39 -8.33 -2.71 -1.95
C GLY A 39 -7.39 -1.52 -1.99
N GLY A 40 -7.70 -0.50 -1.19
CA GLY A 40 -6.97 0.77 -1.10
C GLY A 40 -6.64 1.16 0.33
N ILE A 41 -5.48 1.80 0.55
CA ILE A 41 -5.06 2.25 1.89
C ILE A 41 -4.60 3.71 1.81
N VAL A 42 -5.15 4.56 2.68
CA VAL A 42 -4.83 6.00 2.74
C VAL A 42 -4.47 6.40 4.17
N GLY A 43 -3.41 7.19 4.35
CA GLY A 43 -3.07 7.76 5.66
C GLY A 43 -1.75 8.49 5.69
N GLU A 44 -1.49 9.33 6.68
CA GLU A 44 -0.21 10.05 6.79
C GLU A 44 0.96 9.07 6.99
N ARG A 45 0.79 8.08 7.87
CA ARG A 45 1.77 7.01 8.10
C ARG A 45 1.17 5.65 7.86
N VAL A 46 1.60 5.01 6.77
CA VAL A 46 1.05 3.75 6.29
C VAL A 46 2.10 2.64 6.35
N THR A 47 1.82 1.59 7.13
CA THR A 47 2.65 0.37 7.19
C THR A 47 1.82 -0.83 6.76
N VAL A 48 2.19 -1.45 5.64
CA VAL A 48 1.36 -2.47 5.01
C VAL A 48 2.13 -3.75 4.75
N ARG A 49 1.54 -4.87 5.18
CA ARG A 49 1.92 -6.21 4.75
C ARG A 49 0.73 -6.88 4.05
N HIS A 50 0.75 -6.85 2.73
CA HIS A 50 -0.44 -7.16 1.95
C HIS A 50 -0.16 -8.06 0.74
N ARG A 51 -1.20 -8.80 0.34
CA ARG A 51 -1.28 -9.47 -0.97
C ARG A 51 -2.68 -9.25 -1.55
N ALA A 52 -2.75 -8.58 -2.69
CA ALA A 52 -3.98 -8.48 -3.49
C ALA A 52 -3.75 -8.91 -4.94
N ARG A 53 -4.82 -8.91 -5.73
CA ARG A 53 -4.70 -8.88 -7.19
C ARG A 53 -4.46 -7.44 -7.63
N GLU A 54 -5.28 -6.52 -7.16
CA GLU A 54 -5.24 -5.09 -7.46
C GLU A 54 -5.26 -4.26 -6.17
N GLY A 55 -4.61 -3.09 -6.18
CA GLY A 55 -4.75 -2.14 -5.09
C GLY A 55 -3.82 -0.93 -5.13
N GLY A 56 -4.10 0.05 -4.27
CA GLY A 56 -3.38 1.31 -4.18
C GLY A 56 -3.04 1.70 -2.74
N ILE A 57 -1.90 2.37 -2.53
CA ILE A 57 -1.50 2.90 -1.23
C ILE A 57 -1.09 4.36 -1.38
N VAL A 58 -1.68 5.23 -0.57
CA VAL A 58 -1.40 6.68 -0.56
C VAL A 58 -1.06 7.13 0.86
N GLY A 59 0.01 7.91 1.02
CA GLY A 59 0.34 8.51 2.30
C GLY A 59 1.65 9.29 2.32
N GLU A 60 1.87 10.18 3.28
CA GLU A 60 3.13 10.92 3.37
C GLU A 60 4.32 9.99 3.62
N ARG A 61 4.18 9.04 4.55
CA ARG A 61 5.20 8.05 4.88
C ARG A 61 4.66 6.64 4.69
N VAL A 62 5.13 5.98 3.65
CA VAL A 62 4.61 4.69 3.21
C VAL A 62 5.70 3.63 3.32
N THR A 63 5.46 2.61 4.13
CA THR A 63 6.33 1.43 4.27
C THR A 63 5.57 0.18 3.89
N VAL A 64 5.97 -0.46 2.80
CA VAL A 64 5.16 -1.49 2.16
C VAL A 64 5.97 -2.75 1.89
N ARG A 65 5.40 -3.87 2.30
CA ARG A 65 5.84 -5.21 1.94
C ARG A 65 4.72 -5.91 1.22
N HIS A 66 4.73 -5.79 -0.10
CA HIS A 66 3.57 -6.09 -0.91
C HIS A 66 3.87 -7.06 -2.06
N ARG A 67 2.87 -7.86 -2.39
CA ARG A 67 2.82 -8.63 -3.62
C ARG A 67 1.45 -8.47 -4.25
N ALA A 68 1.37 -7.82 -5.40
CA ALA A 68 0.15 -7.76 -6.20
C ALA A 68 0.39 -8.26 -7.63
N ARG A 69 -0.70 -8.34 -8.41
CA ARG A 69 -0.57 -8.40 -9.87
C ARG A 69 -0.42 -6.97 -10.39
N GLU A 70 -1.32 -6.09 -9.97
CA GLU A 70 -1.36 -4.68 -10.32
C GLU A 70 -1.42 -3.80 -9.07
N GLY A 71 -0.80 -2.63 -9.10
CA GLY A 71 -1.02 -1.63 -8.06
C GLY A 71 -0.14 -0.39 -8.13
N GLY A 72 -0.46 0.59 -7.28
CA GLY A 72 0.25 1.87 -7.21
C GLY A 72 0.59 2.26 -5.78
N ILE A 73 1.72 2.94 -5.61
CA ILE A 73 2.14 3.52 -4.31
C ILE A 73 2.49 4.98 -4.52
N VAL A 74 1.88 5.88 -3.74
CA VAL A 74 2.13 7.32 -3.77
C VAL A 74 2.45 7.84 -2.38
N GLY A 75 3.51 8.63 -2.25
CA GLY A 75 3.83 9.30 -0.99
C GLY A 75 5.11 10.11 -1.00
N GLU A 76 5.31 11.04 -0.06
CA GLU A 76 6.56 11.81 0.01
C GLU A 76 7.77 10.92 0.31
N ARG A 77 7.63 10.00 1.27
CA ARG A 77 8.67 9.04 1.68
C ARG A 77 8.16 7.62 1.54
N VAL A 78 8.68 6.93 0.53
CA VAL A 78 8.21 5.61 0.14
C VAL A 78 9.32 4.58 0.31
N THR A 79 9.13 3.62 1.21
CA THR A 79 10.02 2.47 1.39
C THR A 79 9.30 1.19 1.03
N VAL A 80 9.76 0.52 -0.02
CA VAL A 80 8.99 -0.55 -0.66
C VAL A 80 9.84 -1.79 -0.88
N ARG A 81 9.30 -2.92 -0.42
CA ARG A 81 9.79 -4.26 -0.74
C ARG A 81 8.71 -4.99 -1.51
N HIS A 82 8.75 -4.84 -2.82
CA HIS A 82 7.61 -5.14 -3.69
C HIS A 82 7.94 -6.11 -4.81
N ARG A 83 6.95 -6.96 -5.10
CA ARG A 83 6.91 -7.76 -6.32
C ARG A 83 5.52 -7.63 -6.93
N ALA A 84 5.42 -6.98 -8.08
CA ALA A 84 4.21 -6.97 -8.89
C ALA A 84 4.48 -7.51 -10.30
N ARG A 85 3.40 -7.71 -11.07
CA ARG A 85 3.54 -7.84 -12.53
C ARG A 85 3.58 -6.45 -13.12
N GLU A 86 2.60 -5.63 -12.77
CA GLU A 86 2.42 -4.24 -13.18
C GLU A 86 2.32 -3.32 -11.95
N GLY A 87 2.90 -2.13 -12.03
CA GLY A 87 2.64 -1.10 -11.02
C GLY A 87 3.59 0.08 -10.99
N GLY A 88 3.15 1.17 -10.37
CA GLY A 88 3.89 2.43 -10.26
C GLY A 88 4.24 2.82 -8.83
N ILE A 89 5.37 3.49 -8.64
CA ILE A 89 5.74 4.12 -7.37
C ILE A 89 6.07 5.59 -7.62
N VAL A 90 5.42 6.49 -6.90
CA VAL A 90 5.63 7.94 -6.99
C VAL A 90 5.94 8.50 -5.61
N GLY A 91 7.00 9.30 -5.50
CA GLY A 91 7.32 10.01 -4.26
C GLY A 91 8.59 10.84 -4.30
N GLU A 92 8.72 11.82 -3.42
CA GLU A 92 9.95 12.65 -3.36
C GLU A 92 11.18 11.80 -3.02
N ARG A 93 11.06 10.92 -2.03
CA ARG A 93 12.12 10.01 -1.58
C ARG A 93 11.64 8.57 -1.66
N VAL A 94 12.13 7.84 -2.65
CA VAL A 94 11.78 6.44 -2.90
C VAL A 94 12.97 5.54 -2.61
N THR A 95 12.80 4.59 -1.71
CA THR A 95 13.72 3.47 -1.51
C THR A 95 13.01 2.18 -1.84
N VAL A 96 13.49 1.48 -2.86
CA VAL A 96 12.86 0.24 -3.32
C VAL A 96 13.82 -0.92 -3.33
N ARG A 97 13.28 -2.09 -2.99
CA ARG A 97 13.80 -3.39 -3.41
C ARG A 97 12.73 -4.03 -4.28
N HIS A 98 12.83 -3.80 -5.59
CA HIS A 98 11.73 -4.01 -6.53
C HIS A 98 11.99 -5.14 -7.51
N ARG A 99 10.92 -5.88 -7.84
CA ARG A 99 10.86 -6.73 -9.03
C ARG A 99 9.46 -6.61 -9.62
N ALA A 100 9.25 -5.68 -10.54
CA ALA A 100 8.10 -5.70 -11.45
C ALA A 100 8.54 -6.18 -12.83
N ARG A 101 7.57 -6.65 -13.61
CA ARG A 101 7.77 -6.90 -15.04
C ARG A 101 7.50 -5.62 -15.83
N GLU A 102 6.49 -4.86 -15.42
CA GLU A 102 6.04 -3.62 -16.06
C GLU A 102 5.76 -2.53 -15.01
N GLY A 103 6.01 -1.28 -15.38
CA GLY A 103 5.77 -0.11 -14.54
C GLY A 103 7.04 0.71 -14.23
N GLY A 104 6.85 1.81 -13.48
CA GLY A 104 7.88 2.85 -13.29
C GLY A 104 8.03 3.31 -11.84
N ILE A 105 9.16 3.95 -11.56
CA ILE A 105 9.42 4.63 -10.30
C ILE A 105 9.74 6.09 -10.62
N VAL A 106 8.99 7.02 -10.04
CA VAL A 106 9.17 8.46 -10.21
C VAL A 106 9.45 9.07 -8.84
N GLY A 107 10.51 9.89 -8.76
CA GLY A 107 10.83 10.62 -7.56
C GLY A 107 12.05 11.51 -7.69
N GLU A 108 12.15 12.52 -6.84
CA GLU A 108 13.31 13.42 -6.79
C GLU A 108 14.58 12.68 -6.35
N ARG A 109 14.43 11.72 -5.43
CA ARG A 109 15.51 10.85 -4.94
C ARG A 109 15.05 9.40 -4.96
N VAL A 110 15.60 8.62 -5.88
CA VAL A 110 15.29 7.20 -6.03
C VAL A 110 16.52 6.35 -5.71
N THR A 111 16.38 5.47 -4.73
CA THR A 111 17.38 4.46 -4.37
C THR A 111 16.82 3.07 -4.65
N VAL A 112 17.46 2.32 -5.55
CA VAL A 112 17.11 0.94 -5.90
C VAL A 112 18.17 -0.02 -5.35
N ARG A 113 17.74 -1.06 -4.66
CA ARG A 113 18.58 -2.13 -4.08
C ARG A 113 18.06 -3.52 -4.42
#